data_AF-A0A1S8T6Y0-F1
#
_entry.id   AF-A0A1S8T6Y0-F1
#
_cell.length_a   1.000
_cell.length_b   1.000
_cell.length_c   1.000
_cell.angle_alpha   90.00
_cell.angle_beta   90.00
_cell.angle_gamma   90.00
#
_symmetry.space_group_name_H-M   'P 1'
#
loop_
_entity.id
_entity.type
_entity.pdbx_description
1 polymer ?
#
loop_
_entity_poly.entity_id
_entity_poly.type
_entity_poly.pdbx_seq_one_letter_code
_entity_poly.pdbx_strand_id
1 'polypeptide(L)'
;MKTNRYQKGVNKLMDFTYGDIYTCSGLDNKQRSLVTISSLVTQGTLPQLEYWFNSMLDTEEIIKTFIQLLSYIGFPRLLNAIEVAKKVFSQRGITVKIPKIKFIYLKLRLD
;
A
#
# COMPACT_ATOMS: atom_id res chain seq x y z
N MET A 1 -26.69 -3.58 25.26
CA MET A 1 -25.37 -3.32 25.88
C MET A 1 -25.05 -1.84 25.76
N LYS A 2 -24.74 -1.14 26.87
CA LYS A 2 -24.33 0.28 26.82
C LYS A 2 -22.87 0.36 26.39
N THR A 3 -22.61 0.96 25.23
CA THR A 3 -21.26 1.17 24.67
C THR A 3 -20.44 2.09 25.61
N ASN A 4 -19.23 1.66 26.01
CA ASN A 4 -18.41 2.46 26.94
C ASN A 4 -17.76 3.68 26.23
N ARG A 5 -17.21 4.64 26.99
CA ARG A 5 -16.57 5.86 26.44
C ARG A 5 -15.48 5.58 25.39
N TYR A 6 -14.67 4.54 25.57
CA TYR A 6 -13.64 4.12 24.63
C TYR A 6 -14.24 3.62 23.31
N GLN A 7 -15.23 2.73 23.39
CA GLN A 7 -15.93 2.25 22.19
C GLN A 7 -16.65 3.40 21.45
N LYS A 8 -17.21 4.36 22.19
CA LYS A 8 -17.82 5.56 21.60
C LYS A 8 -16.80 6.46 20.89
N GLY A 9 -15.57 6.52 21.39
CA GLY A 9 -14.46 7.23 20.73
C GLY A 9 -13.99 6.54 19.46
N VAL A 10 -13.83 5.21 19.49
CA VAL A 10 -13.45 4.40 18.31
C VAL A 10 -14.52 4.49 17.22
N ASN A 11 -15.81 4.44 17.58
CA ASN A 11 -16.90 4.57 16.61
C ASN A 11 -16.89 5.94 15.93
N LYS A 12 -16.67 7.03 16.68
CA LYS A 12 -16.53 8.37 16.07
C LYS A 12 -15.34 8.44 15.09
N LEU A 13 -14.24 7.76 15.40
CA LEU A 13 -13.08 7.72 14.51
C LEU A 13 -13.40 6.96 13.22
N MET A 14 -14.08 5.82 13.33
CA MET A 14 -14.55 5.04 12.18
C MET A 14 -15.51 5.86 11.32
N ASP A 15 -16.51 6.51 11.94
CA ASP A 15 -17.51 7.32 11.25
C ASP A 15 -16.84 8.48 10.49
N PHE A 16 -15.86 9.16 11.11
CA PHE A 16 -15.13 10.24 10.44
C PHE A 16 -14.22 9.72 9.30
N THR A 17 -13.48 8.64 9.53
CA THR A 17 -12.50 8.16 8.56
C THR A 17 -13.17 7.48 7.37
N TYR A 18 -14.19 6.63 7.61
CA TYR A 18 -14.88 5.89 6.56
C TYR A 18 -16.14 6.60 6.05
N GLY A 19 -16.82 7.37 6.88
CA GLY A 19 -18.04 8.09 6.52
C GLY A 19 -17.77 9.44 5.86
N ASP A 20 -16.77 10.22 6.31
CA ASP A 20 -16.50 11.55 5.76
C ASP A 20 -15.29 11.57 4.83
N ILE A 21 -14.14 11.04 5.26
CA ILE A 21 -12.90 11.11 4.46
C ILE A 21 -12.97 10.15 3.28
N TYR A 22 -13.38 8.90 3.50
CA TYR A 22 -13.40 7.88 2.46
C TYR A 22 -14.55 8.07 1.46
N THR A 23 -15.57 8.87 1.78
CA THR A 23 -16.63 9.24 0.83
C THR A 23 -16.36 10.58 0.14
N CYS A 24 -15.37 11.35 0.62
CA CYS A 24 -14.99 12.64 0.06
C CYS A 24 -14.83 12.56 -1.47
N SER A 25 -15.66 13.33 -2.16
CA SER A 25 -15.75 13.35 -3.62
C SER A 25 -14.45 13.90 -4.22
N GLY A 26 -13.97 13.30 -5.31
CA GLY A 26 -12.82 13.81 -6.07
C GLY A 26 -11.72 12.77 -6.31
N LEU A 27 -11.72 11.67 -5.56
CA LEU A 27 -10.87 10.51 -5.84
C LEU A 27 -11.71 9.25 -6.00
N ASP A 28 -11.43 8.47 -7.04
CA ASP A 28 -12.00 7.14 -7.18
C ASP A 28 -11.34 6.14 -6.18
N ASN A 29 -11.93 4.95 -6.04
CA ASN A 29 -11.44 3.94 -5.09
C ASN A 29 -9.99 3.51 -5.36
N LYS A 30 -9.58 3.55 -6.62
CA LYS A 30 -8.24 3.17 -7.05
C LYS A 30 -7.23 4.23 -6.65
N GLN A 31 -7.52 5.50 -6.91
CA GLN A 31 -6.73 6.64 -6.47
C GLN A 31 -6.61 6.70 -4.95
N ARG A 32 -7.71 6.46 -4.21
CA ARG A 32 -7.68 6.38 -2.73
C ARG A 32 -6.71 5.30 -2.25
N SER A 33 -6.80 4.11 -2.84
CA SER A 33 -5.94 2.98 -2.48
C SER A 33 -4.45 3.27 -2.81
N LEU A 34 -4.17 3.92 -3.93
CA LEU A 34 -2.81 4.34 -4.31
C LEU A 34 -2.24 5.39 -3.35
N VAL A 35 -3.05 6.36 -2.90
CA VAL A 35 -2.66 7.34 -1.89
C VAL A 35 -2.33 6.64 -0.57
N THR A 36 -3.19 5.70 -0.14
CA THR A 36 -2.96 4.95 1.10
C THR A 36 -1.66 4.16 1.05
N ILE A 37 -1.43 3.36 0.00
CA ILE A 37 -0.21 2.56 -0.15
C ILE A 37 1.03 3.47 -0.21
N SER A 38 0.97 4.54 -0.99
CA SER A 38 2.09 5.48 -1.10
C SER A 38 2.46 6.07 0.26
N SER A 39 1.46 6.40 1.08
CA SER A 39 1.65 6.89 2.43
C SER A 39 2.28 5.83 3.34
N LEU A 40 1.76 4.59 3.31
CA LEU A 40 2.29 3.48 4.13
C LEU A 40 3.74 3.12 3.77
N VAL A 41 4.05 3.04 2.47
CA VAL A 41 5.42 2.79 1.98
C VAL A 41 6.35 3.91 2.43
N THR A 42 5.91 5.17 2.33
CA THR A 42 6.72 6.32 2.72
C THR A 42 6.99 6.35 4.22
N GLN A 43 5.99 6.01 5.04
CA GLN A 43 6.11 5.95 6.49
C GLN A 43 6.87 4.72 7.01
N GLY A 44 7.01 3.66 6.19
CA GLY A 44 7.66 2.42 6.58
C GLY A 44 6.78 1.51 7.45
N THR A 45 5.45 1.67 7.39
CA THR A 45 4.48 0.90 8.16
C THR A 45 4.13 -0.42 7.47
N LEU A 46 5.10 -1.34 7.47
CA LEU A 46 5.08 -2.61 6.72
C LEU A 46 3.94 -3.58 7.11
N PRO A 47 3.53 -3.76 8.38
CA PRO A 47 2.47 -4.71 8.73
C PRO A 47 1.11 -4.34 8.13
N GLN A 48 0.78 -3.04 8.09
CA GLN A 48 -0.46 -2.55 7.48
C GLN A 48 -0.42 -2.72 5.95
N LEU A 49 0.77 -2.69 5.35
CA LEU A 49 0.99 -2.80 3.92
C LEU A 49 0.50 -4.15 3.35
N GLU A 50 0.65 -5.24 4.10
CA GLU A 50 0.19 -6.57 3.71
C GLU A 50 -1.33 -6.61 3.45
N TYR A 51 -2.13 -5.98 4.33
CA TYR A 51 -3.58 -5.92 4.17
C TYR A 51 -3.99 -5.20 2.88
N TRP A 52 -3.34 -4.07 2.57
CA TRP A 52 -3.65 -3.28 1.39
C TRP A 52 -3.26 -4.01 0.09
N PHE A 53 -2.13 -4.74 0.07
CA PHE A 53 -1.76 -5.56 -1.09
C PHE A 53 -2.68 -6.76 -1.31
N ASN A 54 -3.28 -7.31 -0.27
CA ASN A 54 -4.29 -8.36 -0.42
C ASN A 54 -5.60 -7.81 -1.02
N SER A 55 -5.93 -6.56 -0.69
CA SER A 55 -7.19 -5.93 -1.10
C SER A 55 -7.18 -5.38 -2.53
N MET A 56 -6.00 -5.14 -3.11
CA MET A 56 -5.86 -4.59 -4.46
C MET A 56 -5.92 -5.66 -5.56
N LEU A 57 -6.51 -5.28 -6.70
CA LEU A 57 -6.65 -6.13 -7.88
C LEU A 57 -5.55 -5.91 -8.92
N ASP A 58 -5.00 -4.69 -9.03
CA ASP A 58 -4.01 -4.33 -10.05
C ASP A 58 -2.59 -4.28 -9.47
N THR A 59 -1.85 -5.38 -9.63
CA THR A 59 -0.47 -5.49 -9.15
C THR A 59 0.53 -4.72 -10.00
N GLU A 60 0.23 -4.46 -11.28
CA GLU A 60 1.15 -3.73 -12.15
C GLU A 60 1.22 -2.25 -11.77
N GLU A 61 0.09 -1.68 -11.36
CA GLU A 61 0.03 -0.31 -10.89
C GLU A 61 0.77 -0.09 -9.58
N ILE A 62 0.69 -1.03 -8.64
CA ILE A 62 1.47 -0.99 -7.41
C ILE A 62 2.97 -0.88 -7.74
N ILE A 63 3.46 -1.66 -8.72
CA ILE A 63 4.85 -1.58 -9.14
C ILE A 63 5.18 -0.23 -9.79
N LYS A 64 4.31 0.32 -10.63
CA LYS A 64 4.50 1.66 -11.21
C LYS A 64 4.57 2.74 -10.13
N THR A 65 3.73 2.65 -9.11
CA THR A 65 3.76 3.57 -7.96
C THR A 65 5.06 3.42 -7.17
N PHE A 66 5.54 2.20 -6.94
CA PHE A 66 6.82 1.96 -6.29
C PHE A 66 8.00 2.59 -7.04
N ILE A 67 8.02 2.45 -8.37
CA ILE A 67 9.02 3.08 -9.22
C ILE A 67 8.99 4.60 -9.05
N GLN A 68 7.81 5.20 -9.01
CA GLN A 68 7.65 6.64 -8.79
C GLN A 68 8.13 7.04 -7.39
N LEU A 69 7.80 6.24 -6.37
CA LEU A 69 8.19 6.48 -4.98
C LEU A 69 9.71 6.44 -4.77
N LEU A 70 10.44 5.69 -5.59
CA LEU A 70 11.91 5.60 -5.51
C LEU A 70 12.59 6.97 -5.44
N SER A 71 12.10 7.93 -6.22
CA SER A 71 12.63 9.30 -6.28
C SER A 71 12.42 10.10 -4.99
N TYR A 72 11.40 9.75 -4.20
CA TYR A 72 11.03 10.52 -3.00
C TYR A 72 11.55 9.89 -1.71
N ILE A 73 11.63 8.56 -1.65
CA ILE A 73 11.93 7.83 -0.40
C ILE A 73 13.28 7.10 -0.45
N GLY A 74 13.90 7.01 -1.63
CA GLY A 74 15.14 6.28 -1.86
C GLY A 74 15.01 4.76 -1.81
N PHE A 75 16.12 4.09 -2.10
CA PHE A 75 16.17 2.62 -2.18
C PHE A 75 15.81 1.87 -0.88
N PRO A 76 16.31 2.25 0.31
CA PRO A 76 16.13 1.41 1.51
C PRO A 76 14.66 1.17 1.86
N ARG A 77 13.83 2.21 1.87
CA ARG A 77 12.39 2.08 2.18
C ARG A 77 11.63 1.34 1.09
N LEU A 78 11.99 1.59 -0.16
CA LEU A 78 11.33 0.92 -1.28
C LEU A 78 11.58 -0.58 -1.31
N LEU A 79 12.81 -1.01 -1.02
CA LEU A 79 13.17 -2.44 -1.01
C LEU A 79 12.35 -3.21 0.03
N ASN A 80 12.19 -2.66 1.23
CA ASN A 80 11.35 -3.26 2.28
C ASN A 80 9.90 -3.43 1.80
N ALA A 81 9.34 -2.42 1.13
CA ALA A 81 7.98 -2.51 0.58
C ALA A 81 7.87 -3.57 -0.55
N ILE A 82 8.91 -3.70 -1.38
CA ILE A 82 8.97 -4.71 -2.44
C ILE A 82 9.01 -6.12 -1.85
N GLU A 83 9.76 -6.35 -0.77
CA GLU A 83 9.80 -7.67 -0.11
C GLU A 83 8.42 -8.08 0.41
N VAL A 84 7.69 -7.16 1.04
CA VAL A 84 6.32 -7.39 1.49
C VAL A 84 5.38 -7.67 0.30
N ALA A 85 5.49 -6.88 -0.77
CA ALA A 85 4.69 -7.09 -1.98
C ALA A 85 4.97 -8.47 -2.62
N LYS A 86 6.24 -8.87 -2.73
CA LYS A 86 6.65 -10.20 -3.22
C LYS A 86 6.03 -11.32 -2.41
N LYS A 87 6.06 -11.23 -1.07
CA LYS A 87 5.45 -12.21 -0.16
C LYS A 87 3.95 -12.35 -0.44
N VAL A 88 3.22 -11.25 -0.49
CA VAL A 88 1.76 -11.25 -0.72
C VAL A 88 1.40 -11.75 -2.12
N PHE A 89 2.12 -11.30 -3.16
CA PHE A 89 1.85 -11.73 -4.53
C PHE A 89 2.13 -13.21 -4.75
N SER A 90 3.20 -13.74 -4.14
CA SER A 90 3.50 -15.17 -4.14
C SER A 90 2.38 -15.98 -3.48
N GLN A 91 1.90 -15.55 -2.30
CA GLN A 91 0.78 -16.20 -1.61
C GLN A 91 -0.52 -16.18 -2.43
N ARG A 92 -0.73 -15.16 -3.26
CA ARG A 92 -1.90 -15.04 -4.15
C ARG A 92 -1.72 -15.74 -5.50
N GLY A 93 -0.55 -16.33 -5.78
CA GLY A 93 -0.24 -16.92 -7.09
C GLY A 93 -0.16 -15.90 -8.23
N ILE A 94 0.09 -14.62 -7.92
CA ILE A 94 0.13 -13.55 -8.92
C ILE A 94 1.55 -13.43 -9.48
N THR A 95 1.67 -13.58 -10.80
CA THR A 95 2.91 -13.31 -11.52
C THR A 95 2.93 -11.85 -11.94
N VAL A 96 3.89 -11.07 -11.42
CA VAL A 96 3.99 -9.65 -11.78
C VAL A 96 5.06 -9.43 -12.85
N LYS A 97 4.69 -8.74 -13.92
CA LYS A 97 5.62 -8.27 -14.94
C LYS A 97 6.29 -6.98 -14.44
N ILE A 98 7.52 -7.11 -13.95
CA ILE A 98 8.30 -5.95 -13.51
C ILE A 98 8.74 -5.16 -14.75
N PRO A 99 8.44 -3.84 -14.84
CA PRO A 99 8.92 -3.01 -15.94
C PRO A 99 10.44 -3.06 -16.03
N LYS A 100 10.96 -3.13 -17.26
CA LYS A 100 12.40 -3.23 -17.48
C LYS A 100 13.11 -1.90 -17.17
N ILE A 101 13.36 -1.61 -15.89
CA ILE A 101 14.10 -0.42 -15.46
C ILE A 101 15.52 -0.83 -15.09
N LYS A 102 16.50 -0.31 -15.84
CA LYS A 102 17.94 -0.63 -15.76
C LYS A 102 18.50 -0.65 -14.33
N PHE A 103 17.94 0.15 -13.42
CA PHE A 103 18.39 0.29 -12.02
C PHE A 103 17.76 -0.71 -11.03
N ILE A 104 16.54 -1.19 -11.29
CA ILE A 104 15.85 -2.13 -10.40
C ILE A 104 16.44 -3.55 -10.53
N TYR A 105 16.89 -3.92 -11.73
CA TYR A 105 17.55 -5.21 -11.98
C TYR A 105 18.86 -5.40 -11.22
N LEU A 106 19.56 -4.33 -10.85
CA LEU A 106 20.87 -4.44 -10.22
C LEU A 106 20.78 -4.93 -8.76
N LYS A 107 19.60 -4.87 -8.13
CA LYS A 107 19.38 -5.31 -6.74
C LYS A 107 18.24 -6.33 -6.55
N LEU A 108 17.40 -6.55 -7.56
CA LEU A 108 16.44 -7.67 -7.57
C LEU A 108 17.04 -8.99 -8.09
N ARG A 109 18.33 -9.00 -8.44
CA ARG A 109 19.11 -10.17 -8.79
C ARG A 109 20.09 -10.50 -7.65
N LEU A 110 19.53 -10.95 -6.54
CA LEU A 110 20.24 -11.77 -5.56
C LEU A 110 19.30 -12.95 -5.30
N ASP A 111 19.74 -14.07 -5.85
CA ASP A 111 19.26 -15.46 -5.77
C ASP A 111 17.83 -15.77 -6.24
#